data_AF-A0A177EBX8-F1
#
_entry.id   AF-A0A177EBX8-F1
#
_cell.length_a   1.000
_cell.length_b   1.000
_cell.length_c   1.000
_cell.angle_alpha   90.00
_cell.angle_beta   90.00
_cell.angle_gamma   90.00
#
_symmetry.space_group_name_H-M   'P 1'
#
loop_
_entity.id
_entity.type
_entity.pdbx_description
1 polymer ?
#
loop_
_entity_poly.entity_id
_entity_poly.type
_entity_poly.pdbx_seq_one_letter_code
_entity_poly.pdbx_strand_id
1 'polypeptide(L)'
;MKILSREAGDSKAISSVEAFALLERIREERRTEGSESFQSTLEYLKACSFIGTPSWAERVRKILTEGDMSDKEASAVINLGPERHTDAKALIPSLTRFDNYSLDALLNEISDTPNA
;
A
#
# COMPACT_ATOMS: atom_id res chain seq x y z
N MET A 1 12.25 20.98 12.83
CA MET A 1 11.92 19.63 13.34
C MET A 1 12.19 18.63 12.23
N LYS A 2 13.39 18.02 12.19
CA LYS A 2 13.71 16.91 11.28
C LYS A 2 13.34 15.62 12.02
N ILE A 3 12.13 15.11 11.80
CA ILE A 3 11.74 13.77 12.20
C ILE A 3 11.81 12.90 10.95
N LEU A 4 13.02 12.49 10.55
CA LEU A 4 13.24 11.45 9.55
C LEU A 4 14.48 10.63 9.94
N SER A 5 14.65 10.33 11.22
CA SER A 5 15.81 9.56 11.71
C SER A 5 15.48 8.73 12.93
N ARG A 6 14.38 7.97 12.89
CA ARG A 6 14.28 6.78 13.73
C ARG A 6 13.97 5.61 12.81
N GLU A 7 15.04 4.88 12.53
CA GLU A 7 15.16 3.63 11.79
C GLU A 7 13.85 2.86 11.65
N ALA A 8 13.13 3.12 10.56
CA ALA A 8 12.23 2.14 9.96
C ALA A 8 13.04 1.27 8.96
N GLY A 9 14.26 0.90 9.34
CA GLY A 9 15.21 0.18 8.48
C GLY A 9 14.69 -1.21 8.10
N ASP A 10 14.01 -1.86 9.04
CA ASP A 10 13.45 -3.21 8.89
C ASP A 10 11.92 -3.27 9.06
N SER A 11 11.24 -2.12 9.19
CA SER A 11 9.79 -2.10 9.37
C SER A 11 9.08 -2.35 8.04
N LYS A 12 8.43 -3.52 7.89
CA LYS A 12 7.56 -3.84 6.76
C LYS A 12 6.44 -2.81 6.68
N ALA A 13 6.36 -2.09 5.56
CA ALA A 13 5.25 -1.19 5.28
C ALA A 13 4.01 -2.00 4.88
N ILE A 14 2.84 -1.64 5.43
CA ILE A 14 1.55 -2.22 5.07
C ILE A 14 0.72 -1.19 4.30
N SER A 15 -0.03 -1.64 3.30
CA SER A 15 -0.99 -0.83 2.56
C SER A 15 -2.24 -0.57 3.40
N SER A 16 -3.08 0.37 2.96
CA SER A 16 -4.36 0.67 3.61
C SER A 16 -5.30 -0.55 3.62
N VAL A 17 -5.29 -1.34 2.54
CA VAL A 17 -6.08 -2.57 2.42
C VAL A 17 -5.58 -3.66 3.38
N GLU A 18 -4.27 -3.85 3.48
CA GLU A 18 -3.67 -4.80 4.43
C GLU A 18 -3.92 -4.37 5.88
N ALA A 19 -3.77 -3.07 6.17
CA ALA A 19 -4.08 -2.50 7.49
C ALA A 19 -5.55 -2.67 7.84
N PHE A 20 -6.46 -2.44 6.90
CA PHE A 20 -7.90 -2.61 7.10
C PHE A 20 -8.22 -4.05 7.49
N ALA A 21 -7.70 -5.04 6.74
CA ALA A 21 -7.90 -6.45 7.04
C ALA A 21 -7.39 -6.85 8.43
N LEU A 22 -6.23 -6.33 8.83
CA LEU A 22 -5.66 -6.56 10.15
C LEU A 22 -6.52 -5.96 11.26
N LEU A 23 -6.98 -4.72 11.10
CA LEU A 23 -7.80 -4.05 12.11
C LEU A 23 -9.21 -4.67 12.20
N GLU A 24 -9.82 -5.08 11.08
CA GLU A 24 -11.11 -5.79 11.09
C GLU A 24 -11.02 -7.08 11.93
N ARG A 25 -9.95 -7.87 11.75
CA ARG A 25 -9.71 -9.07 12.57
C ARG A 25 -9.54 -8.73 14.06
N ILE A 26 -8.78 -7.69 14.39
CA ILE A 26 -8.58 -7.26 15.79
C ILE A 26 -9.90 -6.79 16.40
N ARG A 27 -10.77 -6.13 15.61
CA ARG A 27 -12.11 -5.71 16.04
C ARG A 27 -12.98 -6.91 16.40
N GLU A 28 -12.98 -7.96 15.58
CA GLU A 28 -13.72 -9.21 15.84
C GLU A 28 -13.29 -9.88 17.16
N GLU A 29 -12.01 -9.80 17.50
CA GLU A 29 -11.44 -10.31 18.75
C GLU A 29 -11.77 -9.42 19.97
N ARG A 30 -12.49 -8.29 19.79
CA ARG A 30 -12.87 -7.30 20.82
C ARG A 30 -11.70 -6.76 21.65
N ARG A 31 -10.47 -6.87 21.15
CA ARG A 31 -9.24 -6.47 21.87
C ARG A 31 -9.08 -4.97 22.05
N THR A 32 -9.87 -4.17 21.33
CA THR A 32 -9.73 -2.71 21.23
C THR A 32 -11.05 -1.98 21.50
N GLU A 33 -12.04 -2.65 22.12
CA GLU A 33 -13.29 -2.02 22.54
C GLU A 33 -12.99 -0.78 23.42
N GLY A 34 -13.55 0.37 23.05
CA GLY A 34 -13.34 1.65 23.75
C GLY A 34 -12.13 2.48 23.31
N SER A 35 -11.30 2.01 22.37
CA SER A 35 -10.22 2.83 21.80
C SER A 35 -10.73 3.73 20.68
N GLU A 36 -10.83 5.04 20.95
CA GLU A 36 -11.22 6.05 19.95
C GLU A 36 -10.26 6.07 18.75
N SER A 37 -8.94 6.04 19.00
CA SER A 37 -7.93 6.02 17.94
C SER A 37 -8.06 4.81 17.02
N PHE A 38 -8.42 3.64 17.58
CA PHE A 38 -8.65 2.44 16.79
C PHE A 38 -9.89 2.61 15.89
N GLN A 39 -10.99 3.12 16.44
CA GLN A 39 -12.23 3.35 15.70
C GLN A 39 -12.01 4.37 14.56
N SER A 40 -11.39 5.51 14.85
CA SER A 40 -11.10 6.52 13.82
C SER A 40 -10.15 6.00 12.74
N THR A 41 -9.15 5.18 13.10
CA THR A 41 -8.25 4.57 12.10
C THR A 41 -9.01 3.59 11.21
N LEU A 42 -9.88 2.76 11.80
CA LEU A 42 -10.67 1.80 11.04
C LEU A 42 -11.66 2.49 10.09
N GLU A 43 -12.32 3.55 10.54
CA GLU A 43 -13.21 4.37 9.72
C GLU A 43 -12.46 5.04 8.56
N TYR A 44 -11.27 5.59 8.83
CA TYR A 44 -10.41 6.13 7.78
C TYR A 44 -10.04 5.07 6.74
N LEU A 45 -9.58 3.89 7.18
CA LEU A 45 -9.17 2.83 6.27
C LEU A 45 -10.34 2.29 5.44
N LYS A 46 -11.55 2.25 6.01
CA LYS A 46 -12.79 1.90 5.29
C LYS A 46 -13.13 2.91 4.19
N ALA A 47 -12.81 4.19 4.38
CA ALA A 47 -12.97 5.20 3.33
C ALA A 47 -11.89 5.10 2.24
N CYS A 48 -10.70 4.60 2.58
CA CYS A 48 -9.58 4.44 1.65
C CYS A 48 -9.58 3.12 0.85
N SER A 49 -10.45 2.16 1.16
CA SER A 49 -10.43 0.80 0.57
C SER A 49 -10.91 0.72 -0.88
N PHE A 50 -10.70 1.80 -1.65
CA PHE A 50 -11.14 1.94 -3.04
C PHE A 50 -10.48 0.92 -3.98
N ILE A 51 -9.38 0.29 -3.59
CA ILE A 51 -8.60 -0.58 -4.49
C ILE A 51 -8.33 -1.92 -3.80
N GLY A 52 -9.39 -2.67 -3.58
CA GLY A 52 -9.33 -4.12 -3.61
C GLY A 52 -9.26 -4.91 -2.32
N THR A 53 -9.21 -6.23 -2.50
CA THR A 53 -9.24 -7.24 -1.45
C THR A 53 -7.86 -7.47 -0.83
N PRO A 54 -7.77 -8.01 0.39
CA PRO A 54 -6.47 -8.35 0.99
C PRO A 54 -5.66 -9.34 0.14
N SER A 55 -6.34 -10.29 -0.51
CA SER A 55 -5.74 -11.23 -1.46
C SER A 55 -5.19 -10.53 -2.70
N TRP A 56 -5.90 -9.54 -3.24
CA TRP A 56 -5.40 -8.71 -4.33
C TRP A 56 -4.16 -7.92 -3.91
N ALA A 57 -4.19 -7.27 -2.74
CA ALA A 57 -3.06 -6.49 -2.25
C ALA A 57 -1.79 -7.35 -2.06
N GLU A 58 -1.93 -8.59 -1.59
CA GLU A 58 -0.81 -9.54 -1.47
C GLU A 58 -0.21 -9.90 -2.84
N ARG A 59 -1.06 -10.17 -3.84
CA ARG A 59 -0.60 -10.47 -5.21
C ARG A 59 0.11 -9.28 -5.85
N VAL A 60 -0.48 -8.09 -5.74
CA VAL A 60 0.11 -6.86 -6.29
C VAL A 60 1.42 -6.53 -5.60
N ARG A 61 1.51 -6.67 -4.27
CA ARG A 61 2.78 -6.50 -3.56
C ARG A 61 3.84 -7.43 -4.11
N LYS A 62 3.52 -8.70 -4.33
CA LYS A 62 4.46 -9.67 -4.89
C LYS A 62 5.01 -9.21 -6.24
N ILE A 63 4.13 -8.86 -7.18
CA ILE A 63 4.50 -8.33 -8.51
C ILE A 63 5.45 -7.13 -8.37
N LEU A 64 5.10 -6.16 -7.53
CA LEU A 64 5.89 -4.94 -7.32
C LEU A 64 7.26 -5.21 -6.71
N THR A 65 7.32 -6.06 -5.69
CA THR A 65 8.59 -6.39 -5.01
C THR A 65 9.51 -7.27 -5.85
N GLU A 66 8.95 -8.19 -6.66
CA GLU A 66 9.71 -8.95 -7.67
C GLU A 66 10.20 -8.02 -8.80
N GLY A 67 9.46 -6.94 -9.08
CA GLY A 67 9.83 -5.84 -9.96
C GLY A 67 10.77 -4.78 -9.34
N ASP A 68 11.55 -5.12 -8.32
CA ASP A 68 12.57 -4.24 -7.69
C ASP A 68 12.01 -3.01 -6.93
N MET A 69 10.74 -3.02 -6.54
CA MET A 69 10.21 -2.05 -5.58
C MET A 69 10.48 -2.48 -4.14
N SER A 70 10.81 -1.51 -3.28
CA SER A 70 10.83 -1.74 -1.83
C SER A 70 9.41 -1.92 -1.28
N ASP A 71 9.28 -2.51 -0.10
CA ASP A 71 7.98 -2.66 0.58
C ASP A 71 7.22 -1.34 0.75
N LYS A 72 7.95 -0.24 0.98
CA LYS A 72 7.40 1.11 1.14
C LYS A 72 6.83 1.65 -0.16
N GLU A 73 7.52 1.41 -1.27
CA GLU A 73 7.06 1.81 -2.60
C GLU A 73 5.87 0.98 -3.05
N ALA A 74 5.93 -0.33 -2.82
CA ALA A 74 4.81 -1.22 -3.11
C ALA A 74 3.54 -0.78 -2.34
N SER A 75 3.66 -0.48 -1.04
CA SER A 75 2.54 0.07 -0.25
C SER A 75 2.03 1.40 -0.80
N ALA A 76 2.92 2.30 -1.22
CA ALA A 76 2.53 3.58 -1.78
C ALA A 76 1.81 3.43 -3.12
N VAL A 77 2.28 2.55 -4.02
CA VAL A 77 1.62 2.24 -5.29
C VAL A 77 0.23 1.65 -5.05
N ILE A 78 0.10 0.68 -4.14
CA ILE A 78 -1.20 0.08 -3.77
C ILE A 78 -2.18 1.13 -3.26
N ASN A 79 -1.72 2.05 -2.41
CA ASN A 79 -2.58 3.07 -1.81
C ASN A 79 -2.99 4.19 -2.78
N LEU A 80 -2.09 4.55 -3.71
CA LEU A 80 -2.26 5.72 -4.57
C LEU A 80 -2.81 5.37 -5.96
N GLY A 81 -2.68 4.10 -6.39
CA GLY A 81 -3.18 3.60 -7.67
C GLY A 81 -2.73 4.42 -8.90
N PRO A 82 -1.43 4.75 -9.07
CA PRO A 82 -0.99 5.46 -10.26
C PRO A 82 -1.16 4.60 -11.51
N GLU A 83 -1.70 5.17 -12.58
CA GLU A 83 -1.96 4.44 -13.84
C GLU A 83 -0.79 4.55 -14.84
N ARG A 84 0.09 5.54 -14.66
CA ARG A 84 1.21 5.83 -15.57
C ARG A 84 2.47 6.20 -14.83
N HIS A 85 3.62 6.02 -15.48
CA HIS A 85 4.93 6.36 -14.94
C HIS A 85 5.04 7.84 -14.53
N THR A 86 4.34 8.76 -15.22
CA THR A 86 4.34 10.19 -14.90
C THR A 86 3.76 10.45 -13.53
N ASP A 87 2.64 9.80 -13.23
CA ASP A 87 1.91 9.98 -11.98
C ASP A 87 2.62 9.25 -10.86
N ALA A 88 3.08 8.03 -11.11
CA ALA A 88 3.85 7.24 -10.17
C ALA A 88 5.11 7.99 -9.70
N LYS A 89 5.88 8.58 -10.62
CA LYS A 89 7.11 9.32 -10.28
C LYS A 89 6.82 10.67 -9.62
N ALA A 90 5.70 11.32 -9.94
CA ALA A 90 5.29 12.55 -9.28
C ALA A 90 4.84 12.31 -7.83
N LEU A 91 4.11 11.22 -7.59
CA LEU A 91 3.58 10.87 -6.27
C LEU A 91 4.60 10.13 -5.39
N ILE A 92 5.47 9.34 -5.98
CA ILE A 92 6.46 8.50 -5.31
C ILE A 92 7.84 8.78 -5.91
N PRO A 93 8.53 9.86 -5.48
CA PRO A 93 9.76 10.33 -6.13
C PRO A 93 10.92 9.32 -6.14
N SER A 94 10.93 8.33 -5.24
CA SER A 94 11.95 7.27 -5.27
C SER A 94 11.85 6.36 -6.50
N LEU A 95 10.69 6.33 -7.17
CA LEU A 95 10.49 5.58 -8.41
C LEU A 95 11.17 6.21 -9.63
N THR A 96 11.80 7.38 -9.52
CA THR A 96 12.55 8.01 -10.64
C THR A 96 13.69 7.13 -11.16
N ARG A 97 14.16 6.16 -10.36
CA ARG A 97 15.18 5.18 -10.76
C ARG A 97 14.70 4.19 -11.83
N PHE A 98 13.39 3.99 -11.98
CA PHE A 98 12.84 3.07 -12.98
C PHE A 98 12.83 3.72 -14.35
N ASP A 99 13.09 2.92 -15.38
CA ASP A 99 12.78 3.31 -16.75
C ASP A 99 11.27 3.49 -16.94
N ASN A 100 10.86 4.43 -17.80
CA ASN A 100 9.45 4.74 -18.03
C ASN A 100 8.67 3.53 -18.57
N TYR A 101 9.26 2.78 -19.52
CA TYR A 101 8.60 1.63 -20.13
C TYR A 101 8.46 0.48 -19.14
N SER A 102 9.51 0.20 -18.36
CA SER A 102 9.46 -0.84 -17.32
C SER A 102 8.46 -0.51 -16.22
N LEU A 103 8.37 0.77 -15.80
CA LEU A 103 7.39 1.19 -14.79
C LEU A 103 5.96 1.09 -15.32
N ASP A 104 5.69 1.56 -16.54
CA ASP A 104 4.36 1.39 -17.15
C ASP A 104 3.98 -0.08 -17.30
N ALA A 105 4.92 -0.97 -17.65
CA ALA A 105 4.66 -2.40 -17.75
C ALA A 105 4.22 -2.99 -16.39
N LEU A 106 4.91 -2.64 -15.30
CA LEU A 106 4.52 -3.05 -13.94
C LEU A 106 3.14 -2.50 -13.55
N LEU A 107 2.85 -1.22 -13.84
CA LEU A 107 1.56 -0.61 -13.51
C LEU A 107 0.39 -1.21 -14.33
N ASN A 108 0.64 -1.58 -15.58
CA ASN A 108 -0.34 -2.30 -16.41
C ASN A 108 -0.60 -3.71 -15.85
N GLU A 109 0.43 -4.44 -15.41
CA GLU A 109 0.26 -5.76 -14.79
C GLU A 109 -0.61 -5.72 -13.52
N ILE A 110 -0.48 -4.65 -12.73
CA ILE A 110 -1.35 -4.42 -11.56
C ILE A 110 -2.80 -4.18 -12.00
N SER A 111 -3.00 -3.37 -13.04
CA SER A 111 -4.32 -3.04 -13.57
C SER A 111 -5.03 -4.28 -14.12
N ASP A 112 -4.27 -5.22 -14.69
CA ASP A 112 -4.76 -6.50 -15.21
C ASP A 112 -4.94 -7.56 -14.09
N THR A 113 -4.42 -7.31 -12.88
CA THR A 113 -4.52 -8.25 -11.75
C THR A 113 -5.95 -8.26 -11.20
N PRO A 114 -6.69 -9.38 -11.29
CA PRO A 114 -8.09 -9.43 -10.86
C PRO A 114 -8.24 -9.22 -9.35
N ASN A 115 -9.30 -8.52 -8.93
CA ASN A 115 -9.55 -8.16 -7.53
C ASN A 115 -10.12 -9.31 -6.65
N ALA A 116 -10.22 -10.52 -7.20
CA ALA A 116 -10.89 -11.66 -6.57
C ALA A 116 -10.21 -12.18 -5.29
#